data_AF-X6P0V4-F1
#
_entry.id   AF-X6P0V4-F1
#
_cell.length_a   1.000
_cell.length_b   1.000
_cell.length_c   1.000
_cell.angle_alpha   90.00
_cell.angle_beta   90.00
_cell.angle_gamma   90.00
#
_symmetry.space_group_name_H-M   'P 1'
#
loop_
_entity.id
_entity.type
_entity.pdbx_description
1 polymer ?
#
loop_
_entity_poly.entity_id
_entity_poly.type
_entity_poly.pdbx_seq_one_letter_code
_entity_poly.pdbx_strand_id
1 'polypeptide(L)'
;MDFSGEMEEDSTGMCTFEWFCSGFVFFFLLIKKIEDTTNENTATIMEEDWSNSCRDMSTQEEKCIHDRQWEKEQLKDISLRMNKVLNMLKVKIEVLNNETMQIDWLDEMQKEHQKDLEDITNSFLLTERKKAREMVDTKAEIRALRKKCKELEEELKELKTKHENEKKGHLDLSNRQDEIIQEKDRTLVEVQAAKAELEMQLNTLQQKYDKLFKDNTQLSVQMHQKESALQRQFAAKFDEMMEERREKYRTWKEESDEALAKKIESAQRTYEQQIEDFKHTIETQAQELEEFQNSCLESSRLVDKLKTELENELQKKKKQSGNNKQKRARDKVEKEMQMRQKEANSEFKRLNANQDYWPMCEKINLDLQMEIEILKQKLNIIEEQHKIESPLCPRKRRCTNSSLMETKILRSVQQENFPFRIVLIRQQDGWIGFELQNQWNRPIILKGWTLSDTCQSSTFPLPEKIFVPKETIRICLNSNKKQGNDLIWRGFHIKTDEKNELWVEDKLNSRHKIATFAIPISSGQFVLKD
;
A
#
# COMPACT_ATOMS: atom_id res chain seq x y z
N MET A 1 -5.01 -52.00 -13.30
CA MET A 1 -5.56 -51.34 -14.49
C MET A 1 -4.36 -50.77 -15.21
N ASP A 2 -3.80 -51.61 -16.06
CA ASP A 2 -2.58 -51.38 -16.82
C ASP A 2 -2.95 -50.89 -18.22
N PHE A 3 -2.22 -49.89 -18.71
CA PHE A 3 -2.16 -49.56 -20.14
C PHE A 3 -0.70 -49.24 -20.47
N SER A 4 0.04 -50.28 -20.84
CA SER A 4 1.30 -50.20 -21.56
C SER A 4 1.00 -50.30 -23.06
N GLY A 5 1.19 -49.21 -23.79
CA GLY A 5 1.18 -49.19 -25.25
C GLY A 5 2.61 -49.06 -25.75
N GLU A 6 3.17 -50.17 -26.23
CA GLU A 6 4.39 -50.20 -27.04
C GLU A 6 4.06 -49.64 -28.44
N MET A 7 4.83 -48.65 -28.91
CA MET A 7 4.86 -48.25 -30.32
C MET A 7 5.97 -49.03 -31.00
N GLU A 8 5.60 -49.90 -31.95
CA GLU A 8 6.50 -50.48 -32.93
C GLU A 8 6.93 -49.39 -33.93
N GLU A 9 8.25 -49.20 -34.08
CA GLU A 9 8.85 -48.37 -35.12
C GLU A 9 8.90 -49.16 -36.44
N ASP A 10 8.04 -48.77 -37.38
CA ASP A 10 8.06 -49.25 -38.77
C ASP A 10 9.25 -48.64 -39.53
N SER A 11 10.34 -49.40 -39.65
CA SER A 11 11.57 -49.02 -40.36
C SER A 11 11.57 -49.33 -41.87
N THR A 12 10.40 -49.39 -42.52
CA THR A 12 10.28 -49.76 -43.95
C THR A 12 10.05 -48.59 -44.91
N GLY A 13 9.90 -47.36 -44.39
CA GLY A 13 9.57 -46.16 -45.20
C GLY A 13 10.74 -45.41 -45.85
N MET A 14 12.00 -45.64 -45.44
CA MET A 14 13.14 -44.86 -45.93
C MET A 14 13.74 -45.36 -47.25
N CYS A 15 13.60 -46.65 -47.58
CA CYS A 15 14.26 -47.25 -48.75
C CYS A 15 13.53 -46.96 -50.08
N THR A 16 12.24 -46.66 -50.06
CA THR A 16 11.43 -46.39 -51.27
C THR A 16 11.52 -44.94 -51.72
N PHE A 17 11.87 -44.01 -50.84
CA PHE A 17 11.93 -42.57 -51.15
C PHE A 17 13.23 -42.18 -51.89
N GLU A 18 14.37 -42.77 -51.53
CA GLU A 18 15.65 -42.53 -52.22
C GLU A 18 15.67 -43.09 -53.66
N TRP A 19 14.99 -44.22 -53.90
CA TRP A 19 14.82 -44.78 -55.24
C TRP A 19 13.91 -43.90 -56.11
N PHE A 20 12.87 -43.30 -55.53
CA PHE A 20 11.99 -42.38 -56.24
C PHE A 20 12.70 -41.08 -56.61
N CYS A 21 13.50 -40.51 -55.68
CA CYS A 21 14.23 -39.26 -55.93
C CYS A 21 15.35 -39.44 -56.96
N SER A 22 16.09 -40.56 -56.92
CA SER A 22 17.15 -40.84 -57.91
C SER A 22 16.60 -41.12 -59.31
N GLY A 23 15.48 -41.85 -59.42
CA GLY A 23 14.80 -42.11 -60.69
C GLY A 23 14.26 -40.83 -61.34
N PHE A 24 13.73 -39.90 -60.55
CA PHE A 24 13.19 -38.63 -61.05
C PHE A 24 14.27 -37.70 -61.61
N VAL A 25 15.42 -37.61 -60.92
CA VAL A 25 16.58 -36.81 -61.39
C VAL A 25 17.13 -37.39 -62.70
N PHE A 26 17.21 -38.72 -62.81
CA PHE A 26 17.69 -39.37 -64.04
C PHE A 26 16.74 -39.13 -65.23
N PHE A 27 15.42 -39.16 -64.98
CA PHE A 27 14.41 -38.90 -66.01
C PHE A 27 14.46 -37.45 -66.52
N PHE A 28 14.65 -36.48 -65.63
CA PHE A 28 14.83 -35.07 -66.02
C PHE A 28 16.12 -34.82 -66.80
N LEU A 29 17.23 -35.46 -66.40
CA LEU A 29 18.49 -35.39 -67.15
C LEU A 29 18.38 -36.06 -68.52
N LEU A 30 17.62 -37.15 -68.64
CA LEU A 30 17.37 -37.82 -69.92
C LEU A 30 16.51 -36.95 -70.85
N ILE A 31 15.43 -36.35 -70.34
CA ILE A 31 14.59 -35.42 -71.11
C ILE A 31 15.42 -34.23 -71.59
N LYS A 32 16.19 -33.61 -70.70
CA LYS A 32 17.04 -32.48 -71.06
C LYS A 32 18.08 -32.87 -72.12
N LYS A 33 18.68 -34.05 -72.01
CA LYS A 33 19.63 -34.54 -73.01
C LYS A 33 18.97 -34.85 -74.36
N ILE A 34 17.74 -35.36 -74.38
CA ILE A 34 16.94 -35.57 -75.59
C ILE A 34 16.58 -34.22 -76.22
N GLU A 35 16.20 -33.22 -75.42
CA GLU A 35 15.86 -31.87 -75.86
C GLU A 35 17.09 -31.14 -76.44
N ASP A 36 18.24 -31.24 -75.77
CA ASP A 36 19.51 -30.67 -76.25
C ASP A 36 19.96 -31.34 -77.56
N THR A 37 19.88 -32.68 -77.69
CA THR A 37 20.23 -33.39 -78.93
C THR A 37 19.22 -33.20 -80.06
N THR A 38 17.93 -33.05 -79.78
CA THR A 38 16.93 -32.74 -80.81
C THR A 38 17.10 -31.33 -81.35
N ASN A 39 17.44 -30.35 -80.50
CA ASN A 39 17.73 -28.98 -80.91
C ASN A 39 19.04 -28.86 -81.72
N GLU A 40 20.12 -29.57 -81.35
CA GLU A 40 21.34 -29.61 -82.16
C GLU A 40 21.10 -30.29 -83.52
N ASN A 41 20.39 -31.41 -83.55
CA ASN A 41 20.12 -32.11 -84.82
C ASN A 41 19.18 -31.31 -85.73
N THR A 42 18.16 -30.62 -85.20
CA THR A 42 17.29 -29.77 -86.02
C THR A 42 18.01 -28.51 -86.52
N ALA A 43 18.88 -27.90 -85.71
CA ALA A 43 19.70 -26.78 -86.16
C ALA A 43 20.64 -27.20 -87.31
N THR A 44 21.29 -28.37 -87.19
CA THR A 44 22.24 -28.86 -88.20
C THR A 44 21.53 -29.27 -89.51
N ILE A 45 20.37 -29.93 -89.43
CA ILE A 45 19.57 -30.31 -90.61
C ILE A 45 19.05 -29.07 -91.33
N MET A 46 18.61 -28.03 -90.60
CA MET A 46 18.17 -26.78 -91.22
C MET A 46 19.34 -26.04 -91.89
N GLU A 47 20.55 -26.09 -91.33
CA GLU A 47 21.73 -25.46 -91.94
C GLU A 47 22.18 -26.19 -93.24
N GLU A 48 22.14 -27.52 -93.26
CA GLU A 48 22.44 -28.32 -94.45
C GLU A 48 21.38 -28.15 -95.56
N ASP A 49 20.09 -28.17 -95.22
CA ASP A 49 19.00 -27.98 -96.20
C ASP A 49 19.00 -26.57 -96.81
N TRP A 50 19.30 -25.54 -96.01
CA TRP A 50 19.43 -24.16 -96.51
C TRP A 50 20.66 -23.99 -97.41
N SER A 51 21.78 -24.62 -97.06
CA SER A 51 23.01 -24.57 -97.86
C SER A 51 22.85 -25.29 -99.20
N ASN A 52 22.18 -26.44 -99.21
CA ASN A 52 21.89 -27.20 -100.45
C ASN A 52 20.91 -26.45 -101.35
N SER A 53 19.83 -25.89 -100.79
CA SER A 53 18.87 -25.07 -101.53
C SER A 53 19.50 -23.82 -102.17
N CYS A 54 20.44 -23.16 -101.47
CA CYS A 54 21.17 -22.02 -102.02
C CYS A 54 22.12 -22.40 -103.19
N ARG A 55 22.74 -23.59 -103.15
CA ARG A 55 23.58 -24.08 -104.27
C ARG A 55 22.76 -24.42 -105.50
N ASP A 56 21.62 -25.09 -105.31
CA ASP A 56 20.74 -25.49 -106.41
C ASP A 56 20.15 -24.27 -107.14
N MET A 57 19.80 -23.20 -106.42
CA MET A 57 19.33 -21.97 -107.08
C MET A 57 20.42 -21.26 -107.89
N SER A 58 21.67 -21.22 -107.43
CA SER A 58 22.76 -20.56 -108.18
C SER A 58 23.13 -21.31 -109.47
N THR A 59 23.12 -22.65 -109.43
CA THR A 59 23.40 -23.48 -110.61
C THR A 59 22.26 -23.45 -111.63
N GLN A 60 21.02 -23.22 -111.18
CA GLN A 60 19.87 -23.01 -112.06
C GLN A 60 19.87 -21.60 -112.71
N GLU A 61 20.31 -20.56 -111.99
CA GLU A 61 20.51 -19.22 -112.55
C GLU A 61 21.58 -19.21 -113.65
N GLU A 62 22.72 -19.88 -113.45
CA GLU A 62 23.80 -19.95 -114.44
C GLU A 62 23.37 -20.65 -115.74
N LYS A 63 22.65 -21.78 -115.64
CA LYS A 63 22.06 -22.46 -116.81
C LYS A 63 21.08 -21.56 -117.57
N CYS A 64 20.19 -20.87 -116.84
CA CYS A 64 19.20 -19.98 -117.47
C CYS A 64 19.85 -18.79 -118.20
N ILE A 65 20.95 -18.24 -117.67
CA ILE A 65 21.72 -17.19 -118.34
C ILE A 65 22.37 -17.72 -119.62
N HIS A 66 22.96 -18.91 -119.57
CA HIS A 66 23.62 -19.53 -120.72
C HIS A 66 22.63 -19.86 -121.84
N ASP A 67 21.46 -20.42 -121.51
CA ASP A 67 20.41 -20.74 -122.48
C ASP A 67 19.88 -19.46 -123.17
N ARG A 68 19.68 -18.37 -122.41
CA ARG A 68 19.23 -17.09 -122.97
C ARG A 68 20.28 -16.40 -123.84
N GLN A 69 21.58 -16.54 -123.51
CA GLN A 69 22.66 -16.04 -124.36
C GLN A 69 22.69 -16.79 -125.70
N TRP A 70 22.51 -18.11 -125.65
CA TRP A 70 22.39 -18.93 -126.84
C TRP A 70 21.19 -18.54 -127.72
N GLU A 71 19.99 -18.35 -127.14
CA GLU A 71 18.81 -17.87 -127.87
C GLU A 71 19.04 -16.51 -128.55
N LYS A 72 19.72 -15.58 -127.86
CA LYS A 72 20.09 -14.27 -128.43
C LYS A 72 21.05 -14.39 -129.61
N GLU A 73 22.00 -15.32 -129.55
CA GLU A 73 22.90 -15.62 -130.67
C GLU A 73 22.14 -16.24 -131.85
N GLN A 74 21.20 -17.16 -131.60
CA GLN A 74 20.34 -17.73 -132.64
C GLN A 74 19.49 -16.66 -133.34
N LEU A 75 18.88 -15.74 -132.60
CA LEU A 75 18.09 -14.64 -133.18
C LEU A 75 18.95 -13.70 -134.04
N LYS A 76 20.20 -13.43 -133.63
CA LYS A 76 21.15 -12.67 -134.45
C LYS A 76 21.52 -13.39 -135.74
N ASP A 77 21.77 -14.70 -135.68
CA ASP A 77 22.10 -15.49 -136.87
C ASP A 77 20.92 -15.58 -137.84
N ILE A 78 19.69 -15.76 -137.33
CA ILE A 78 18.46 -15.72 -138.14
C ILE A 78 18.31 -14.35 -138.83
N SER A 79 18.50 -13.24 -138.09
CA SER A 79 18.45 -11.89 -138.66
C SER A 79 19.50 -11.66 -139.77
N LEU A 80 20.72 -12.15 -139.58
CA LEU A 80 21.79 -12.10 -140.59
C LEU A 80 21.42 -12.90 -141.85
N ARG A 81 20.87 -14.11 -141.68
CA ARG A 81 20.41 -14.95 -142.79
C ARG A 81 19.23 -14.33 -143.53
N MET A 82 18.26 -13.77 -142.81
CA MET A 82 17.10 -13.07 -143.37
C MET A 82 17.54 -11.87 -144.21
N ASN A 83 18.45 -11.04 -143.68
CA ASN A 83 19.04 -9.91 -144.41
C ASN A 83 19.78 -10.36 -145.68
N LYS A 84 20.49 -11.49 -145.64
CA LYS A 84 21.17 -12.04 -146.82
C LYS A 84 20.17 -12.52 -147.89
N VAL A 85 19.05 -13.13 -147.48
CA VAL A 85 17.97 -13.55 -148.38
C VAL A 85 17.28 -12.33 -148.99
N LEU A 86 16.94 -11.31 -148.19
CA LEU A 86 16.34 -10.06 -148.66
C LEU A 86 17.27 -9.34 -149.64
N ASN A 87 18.57 -9.24 -149.35
CA ASN A 87 19.55 -8.65 -150.27
C ASN A 87 19.67 -9.44 -151.58
N MET A 88 19.69 -10.78 -151.54
CA MET A 88 19.69 -11.59 -152.77
C MET A 88 18.40 -11.44 -153.58
N LEU A 89 17.24 -11.32 -152.93
CA LEU A 89 15.96 -11.06 -153.60
C LEU A 89 15.95 -9.67 -154.25
N LYS A 90 16.42 -8.65 -153.54
CA LYS A 90 16.57 -7.28 -154.05
C LYS A 90 17.45 -7.25 -155.31
N VAL A 91 18.63 -7.88 -155.26
CA VAL A 91 19.53 -8.00 -156.41
C VAL A 91 18.90 -8.79 -157.57
N LYS A 92 18.16 -9.88 -157.30
CA LYS A 92 17.47 -10.64 -158.36
C LYS A 92 16.35 -9.86 -159.04
N ILE A 93 15.61 -9.04 -158.29
CA ILE A 93 14.55 -8.18 -158.83
C ILE A 93 15.16 -7.03 -159.65
N GLU A 94 16.24 -6.42 -159.18
CA GLU A 94 17.01 -5.42 -159.94
C GLU A 94 17.53 -5.97 -161.29
N VAL A 95 17.96 -7.24 -161.33
CA VAL A 95 18.45 -7.91 -162.55
C VAL A 95 17.33 -8.29 -163.52
N LEU A 96 16.11 -8.52 -163.03
CA LEU A 96 14.97 -8.98 -163.84
C LEU A 96 14.19 -7.85 -164.54
N ASN A 97 14.57 -6.58 -164.34
CA ASN A 97 14.05 -5.41 -165.04
C ASN A 97 12.51 -5.32 -165.13
N ASN A 98 11.81 -5.83 -164.10
CA ASN A 98 10.37 -5.74 -163.94
C ASN A 98 10.03 -5.05 -162.62
N GLU A 99 9.44 -3.86 -162.75
CA GLU A 99 8.59 -3.13 -161.80
C GLU A 99 9.23 -2.66 -160.46
N THR A 100 9.45 -1.34 -160.37
CA THR A 100 9.78 -0.59 -159.14
C THR A 100 8.89 -0.89 -157.94
N MET A 101 7.65 -1.35 -158.17
CA MET A 101 6.68 -1.68 -157.12
C MET A 101 7.09 -2.89 -156.24
N GLN A 102 7.97 -3.78 -156.73
CA GLN A 102 8.47 -4.92 -155.93
C GLN A 102 9.66 -4.57 -155.02
N ILE A 103 10.39 -3.50 -155.32
CA ILE A 103 11.52 -3.03 -154.50
C ILE A 103 11.02 -2.26 -153.27
N ASP A 104 10.00 -1.41 -153.44
CA ASP A 104 9.39 -0.68 -152.32
C ASP A 104 8.76 -1.62 -151.29
N TRP A 105 8.10 -2.69 -151.74
CA TRP A 105 7.53 -3.73 -150.86
C TRP A 105 8.61 -4.48 -150.05
N LEU A 106 9.78 -4.73 -150.64
CA LEU A 106 10.91 -5.35 -149.93
C LEU A 106 11.54 -4.42 -148.91
N ASP A 107 11.68 -3.13 -149.21
CA ASP A 107 12.17 -2.13 -148.25
C ASP A 107 11.18 -1.91 -147.10
N GLU A 108 9.89 -2.01 -147.35
CA GLU A 108 8.84 -1.96 -146.32
C GLU A 108 8.84 -3.21 -145.44
N MET A 109 8.96 -4.41 -146.04
CA MET A 109 9.17 -5.68 -145.31
C MET A 109 10.44 -5.65 -144.45
N GLN A 110 11.54 -5.06 -144.96
CA GLN A 110 12.77 -4.92 -144.19
C GLN A 110 12.62 -3.94 -143.02
N LYS A 111 11.91 -2.83 -143.22
CA LYS A 111 11.58 -1.89 -142.13
C LYS A 111 10.65 -2.51 -141.10
N GLU A 112 9.65 -3.28 -141.51
CA GLU A 112 8.73 -3.97 -140.63
C GLU A 112 9.45 -5.06 -139.82
N HIS A 113 10.30 -5.85 -140.46
CA HIS A 113 11.15 -6.83 -139.77
C HIS A 113 12.12 -6.18 -138.76
N GLN A 114 12.73 -5.04 -139.14
CA GLN A 114 13.63 -4.30 -138.25
C GLN A 114 12.87 -3.73 -137.03
N LYS A 115 11.65 -3.22 -137.26
CA LYS A 115 10.78 -2.72 -136.20
C LYS A 115 10.33 -3.83 -135.26
N ASP A 116 9.93 -4.99 -135.78
CA ASP A 116 9.56 -6.15 -134.96
C ASP A 116 10.75 -6.63 -134.09
N LEU A 117 11.97 -6.63 -134.64
CA LEU A 117 13.17 -6.95 -133.87
C LEU A 117 13.46 -5.92 -132.77
N GLU A 118 13.26 -4.63 -133.04
CA GLU A 118 13.40 -3.56 -132.05
C GLU A 118 12.33 -3.67 -130.95
N ASP A 119 11.08 -3.93 -131.30
CA ASP A 119 9.97 -4.08 -130.37
C ASP A 119 10.14 -5.33 -129.48
N ILE A 120 10.57 -6.46 -130.03
CA ILE A 120 10.92 -7.67 -129.27
C ILE A 120 12.10 -7.40 -128.33
N THR A 121 13.15 -6.72 -128.82
CA THR A 121 14.33 -6.38 -128.02
C THR A 121 13.96 -5.42 -126.87
N ASN A 122 13.16 -4.41 -127.14
CA ASN A 122 12.70 -3.44 -126.14
C ASN A 122 11.79 -4.12 -125.10
N SER A 123 10.87 -4.98 -125.52
CA SER A 123 10.03 -5.78 -124.63
C SER A 123 10.85 -6.68 -123.70
N PHE A 124 11.86 -7.36 -124.24
CA PHE A 124 12.79 -8.19 -123.46
C PHE A 124 13.58 -7.35 -122.45
N LEU A 125 14.17 -6.22 -122.89
CA LEU A 125 14.93 -5.33 -122.01
C LEU A 125 14.07 -4.71 -120.91
N LEU A 126 12.80 -4.39 -121.19
CA LEU A 126 11.88 -3.87 -120.20
C LEU A 126 11.55 -4.94 -119.14
N THR A 127 11.31 -6.17 -119.58
CA THR A 127 11.03 -7.32 -118.71
C THR A 127 12.23 -7.66 -117.83
N GLU A 128 13.44 -7.66 -118.38
CA GLU A 128 14.67 -7.91 -117.62
C GLU A 128 14.99 -6.75 -116.65
N ARG A 129 14.75 -5.49 -117.04
CA ARG A 129 14.86 -4.35 -116.12
C ARG A 129 13.85 -4.42 -114.97
N LYS A 130 12.67 -4.99 -115.19
CA LYS A 130 11.66 -5.20 -114.14
C LYS A 130 12.11 -6.30 -113.18
N LYS A 131 12.55 -7.45 -113.71
CA LYS A 131 13.11 -8.56 -112.90
C LYS A 131 14.33 -8.14 -112.09
N ALA A 132 15.24 -7.36 -112.69
CA ALA A 132 16.41 -6.84 -111.99
C ALA A 132 16.05 -5.92 -110.83
N ARG A 133 15.01 -5.08 -110.97
CA ARG A 133 14.49 -4.24 -109.87
C ARG A 133 13.86 -5.10 -108.77
N GLU A 134 12.99 -6.04 -109.12
CA GLU A 134 12.38 -6.97 -108.16
C GLU A 134 13.43 -7.79 -107.40
N MET A 135 14.53 -8.21 -108.05
CA MET A 135 15.66 -8.86 -107.39
C MET A 135 16.43 -7.95 -106.43
N VAL A 136 16.53 -6.64 -106.73
CA VAL A 136 17.18 -5.68 -105.83
C VAL A 136 16.31 -5.43 -104.60
N ASP A 137 15.00 -5.28 -104.80
CA ASP A 137 14.05 -5.06 -103.70
C ASP A 137 13.98 -6.28 -102.77
N THR A 138 13.88 -7.50 -103.33
CA THR A 138 13.93 -8.76 -102.55
C THR A 138 15.27 -8.93 -101.84
N LYS A 139 16.40 -8.59 -102.46
CA LYS A 139 17.72 -8.59 -101.77
C LYS A 139 17.78 -7.58 -100.62
N ALA A 140 17.13 -6.43 -100.75
CA ALA A 140 17.05 -5.44 -99.68
C ALA A 140 16.19 -5.94 -98.51
N GLU A 141 15.03 -6.56 -98.82
CA GLU A 141 14.15 -7.19 -97.83
C GLU A 141 14.85 -8.33 -97.08
N ILE A 142 15.57 -9.21 -97.78
CA ILE A 142 16.37 -10.28 -97.17
C ILE A 142 17.42 -9.71 -96.20
N ARG A 143 18.09 -8.60 -96.55
CA ARG A 143 19.04 -7.94 -95.63
C ARG A 143 18.36 -7.36 -94.40
N ALA A 144 17.19 -6.74 -94.56
CA ALA A 144 16.42 -6.19 -93.44
C ALA A 144 15.95 -7.30 -92.49
N LEU A 145 15.44 -8.42 -93.03
CA LEU A 145 15.04 -9.59 -92.24
C LEU A 145 16.23 -10.21 -91.51
N ARG A 146 17.38 -10.38 -92.17
CA ARG A 146 18.60 -10.87 -91.52
C ARG A 146 19.05 -9.98 -90.37
N LYS A 147 18.93 -8.65 -90.51
CA LYS A 147 19.25 -7.71 -89.42
C LYS A 147 18.29 -7.90 -88.24
N LYS A 148 16.99 -8.01 -88.51
CA LYS A 148 15.97 -8.23 -87.48
C LYS A 148 16.16 -9.57 -86.75
N CYS A 149 16.54 -10.64 -87.46
CA CYS A 149 16.88 -11.92 -86.83
C CYS A 149 18.05 -11.78 -85.84
N LYS A 150 19.11 -11.03 -86.21
CA LYS A 150 20.23 -10.77 -85.30
C LYS A 150 19.83 -9.95 -84.07
N GLU A 151 19.02 -8.90 -84.25
CA GLU A 151 18.51 -8.08 -83.15
C GLU A 151 17.68 -8.95 -82.18
N LEU A 152 16.80 -9.82 -82.69
CA LEU A 152 16.01 -10.75 -81.86
C LEU A 152 16.87 -11.81 -81.16
N GLU A 153 17.95 -12.30 -81.80
CA GLU A 153 18.90 -13.22 -81.17
C GLU A 153 19.65 -12.57 -79.99
N GLU A 154 20.02 -11.30 -80.12
CA GLU A 154 20.65 -10.52 -79.05
C GLU A 154 19.67 -10.28 -77.89
N GLU A 155 18.43 -9.87 -78.17
CA GLU A 155 17.38 -9.73 -77.16
C GLU A 155 17.10 -11.05 -76.43
N LEU A 156 17.06 -12.18 -77.16
CA LEU A 156 16.84 -13.49 -76.59
C LEU A 156 18.00 -13.95 -75.68
N LYS A 157 19.24 -13.60 -76.05
CA LYS A 157 20.41 -13.82 -75.17
C LYS A 157 20.32 -12.97 -73.90
N GLU A 158 19.98 -11.68 -74.03
CA GLU A 158 19.82 -10.80 -72.87
C GLU A 158 18.73 -11.30 -71.93
N LEU A 159 17.56 -11.66 -72.47
CA LEU A 159 16.45 -12.22 -71.68
C LEU A 159 16.82 -13.54 -70.99
N LYS A 160 17.57 -14.44 -71.65
CA LYS A 160 18.08 -15.66 -71.02
C LYS A 160 18.99 -15.35 -69.83
N THR A 161 19.92 -14.40 -69.98
CA THR A 161 20.80 -14.00 -68.87
C THR A 161 20.04 -13.34 -67.72
N LYS A 162 19.03 -12.50 -68.01
CA LYS A 162 18.14 -11.93 -66.98
C LYS A 162 17.39 -13.02 -66.23
N HIS A 163 16.82 -13.98 -66.94
CA HIS A 163 16.10 -15.12 -66.33
C HIS A 163 17.01 -15.97 -65.44
N GLU A 164 18.24 -16.23 -65.86
CA GLU A 164 19.22 -16.96 -65.03
C GLU A 164 19.60 -16.19 -63.77
N ASN A 165 19.78 -14.87 -63.88
CA ASN A 165 20.04 -14.01 -62.72
C ASN A 165 18.85 -13.95 -61.76
N GLU A 166 17.63 -13.87 -62.27
CA GLU A 166 16.39 -13.91 -61.47
C GLU A 166 16.22 -15.25 -60.77
N LYS A 167 16.49 -16.37 -61.46
CA LYS A 167 16.49 -17.71 -60.84
C LYS A 167 17.48 -17.81 -59.70
N LYS A 168 18.69 -17.28 -59.88
CA LYS A 168 19.71 -17.25 -58.83
C LYS A 168 19.26 -16.37 -57.66
N GLY A 169 18.72 -15.18 -57.94
CA GLY A 169 18.17 -14.29 -56.92
C GLY A 169 17.02 -14.93 -56.13
N HIS A 170 16.14 -15.68 -56.79
CA HIS A 170 15.07 -16.43 -56.13
C HIS A 170 15.62 -17.53 -55.21
N LEU A 171 16.66 -18.25 -55.65
CA LEU A 171 17.32 -19.27 -54.83
C LEU A 171 17.97 -18.64 -53.58
N ASP A 172 18.67 -17.51 -53.75
CA ASP A 172 19.31 -16.79 -52.64
C ASP A 172 18.26 -16.28 -51.62
N LEU A 173 17.12 -15.78 -52.11
CA LEU A 173 16.00 -15.36 -51.26
C LEU A 173 15.37 -16.55 -50.51
N SER A 174 15.18 -17.69 -51.19
CA SER A 174 14.66 -18.91 -50.58
C SER A 174 15.57 -19.40 -49.45
N ASN A 175 16.88 -19.48 -49.70
CA ASN A 175 17.85 -19.90 -48.69
C ASN A 175 17.84 -18.96 -47.48
N ARG A 176 17.78 -17.64 -47.72
CA ARG A 176 17.71 -16.65 -46.65
C ARG A 176 16.42 -16.74 -45.84
N GLN A 177 15.30 -17.08 -46.48
CA GLN A 177 14.03 -17.32 -45.80
C GLN A 177 14.14 -18.55 -44.89
N ASP A 178 14.76 -19.62 -45.36
CA ASP A 178 14.98 -20.83 -44.57
C ASP A 178 15.89 -20.57 -43.36
N GLU A 179 16.97 -19.81 -43.51
CA GLU A 179 17.84 -19.38 -42.41
C GLU A 179 17.08 -18.58 -41.34
N ILE A 180 16.22 -17.64 -41.77
CA ILE A 180 15.40 -16.84 -40.85
C ILE A 180 14.40 -17.72 -40.09
N ILE A 181 13.80 -18.71 -40.76
CA ILE A 181 12.87 -19.66 -40.13
C ILE A 181 13.62 -20.49 -39.08
N GLN A 182 14.79 -21.02 -39.41
CA GLN A 182 15.61 -21.80 -38.47
C GLN A 182 16.00 -20.99 -37.24
N GLU A 183 16.41 -19.73 -37.42
CA GLU A 183 16.77 -18.86 -36.29
C GLU A 183 15.55 -18.50 -35.43
N LYS A 184 14.38 -18.32 -36.05
CA LYS A 184 13.12 -18.10 -35.33
C LYS A 184 12.72 -19.33 -34.51
N ASP A 185 12.87 -20.52 -35.06
CA ASP A 185 12.56 -21.77 -34.35
C ASP A 185 13.54 -22.00 -33.19
N ARG A 186 14.83 -21.70 -33.39
CA ARG A 186 15.84 -21.75 -32.33
C ARG A 186 15.50 -20.79 -31.19
N THR A 187 15.24 -19.52 -31.50
CA THR A 187 14.89 -18.50 -30.49
C THR A 187 13.59 -18.85 -29.77
N LEU A 188 12.62 -19.46 -30.46
CA LEU A 188 11.39 -19.95 -29.83
C LEU A 188 11.67 -21.05 -28.80
N VAL A 189 12.54 -22.01 -29.10
CA VAL A 189 12.95 -23.07 -28.17
C VAL A 189 13.67 -22.48 -26.96
N GLU A 190 14.59 -21.53 -27.16
CA GLU A 190 15.30 -20.85 -26.07
C GLU A 190 14.33 -20.09 -25.14
N VAL A 191 13.35 -19.38 -25.71
CA VAL A 191 12.31 -18.68 -24.94
C VAL A 191 11.43 -19.65 -24.17
N GLN A 192 11.06 -20.79 -24.75
CA GLN A 192 10.26 -21.82 -24.05
C GLN A 192 11.04 -22.44 -22.89
N ALA A 193 12.33 -22.71 -23.07
CA ALA A 193 13.19 -23.22 -22.00
C ALA A 193 13.30 -22.22 -20.84
N ALA A 194 13.55 -20.94 -21.15
CA ALA A 194 13.61 -19.87 -20.15
C ALA A 194 12.27 -19.71 -19.41
N LYS A 195 11.14 -19.81 -20.12
CA LYS A 195 9.80 -19.78 -19.52
C LYS A 195 9.61 -20.94 -18.52
N ALA A 196 9.96 -22.16 -18.91
CA ALA A 196 9.84 -23.33 -18.04
C ALA A 196 10.71 -23.21 -16.78
N GLU A 197 11.93 -22.67 -16.93
CA GLU A 197 12.81 -22.40 -15.79
C GLU A 197 12.20 -21.37 -14.82
N LEU A 198 11.67 -20.26 -15.34
CA LEU A 198 11.02 -19.22 -14.52
C LEU A 198 9.76 -19.74 -13.82
N GLU A 199 8.94 -20.57 -14.47
CA GLU A 199 7.78 -21.20 -13.85
C GLU A 199 8.20 -22.15 -12.71
N MET A 200 9.29 -22.90 -12.88
CA MET A 200 9.85 -23.75 -11.81
C MET A 200 10.38 -22.91 -10.62
N GLN A 201 11.07 -21.79 -10.90
CA GLN A 201 11.54 -20.87 -9.87
C GLN A 201 10.37 -20.24 -9.11
N LEU A 202 9.31 -19.83 -9.82
CA LEU A 202 8.10 -19.27 -9.22
C LEU A 202 7.42 -20.27 -8.28
N ASN A 203 7.27 -21.52 -8.72
CA ASN A 203 6.70 -22.58 -7.88
C ASN A 203 7.56 -22.84 -6.62
N THR A 204 8.89 -22.82 -6.76
CA THR A 204 9.82 -22.97 -5.63
C THR A 204 9.70 -21.81 -4.64
N LEU A 205 9.60 -20.58 -5.13
CA LEU A 205 9.40 -19.39 -4.30
C LEU A 205 8.06 -19.43 -3.58
N GLN A 206 6.99 -19.85 -4.26
CA GLN A 206 5.67 -20.01 -3.65
C GLN A 206 5.70 -21.04 -2.51
N GLN A 207 6.34 -22.20 -2.71
CA GLN A 207 6.51 -23.20 -1.66
C GLN A 207 7.31 -22.67 -0.46
N LYS A 208 8.37 -21.90 -0.70
CA LYS A 208 9.15 -21.25 0.36
C LYS A 208 8.31 -20.24 1.14
N TYR A 209 7.50 -19.44 0.43
CA TYR A 209 6.59 -18.48 1.04
C TYR A 209 5.56 -19.19 1.94
N ASP A 210 4.90 -20.25 1.44
CA ASP A 210 3.91 -20.99 2.22
C ASP A 210 4.52 -21.64 3.47
N LYS A 211 5.78 -22.11 3.37
CA LYS A 211 6.53 -22.62 4.52
C LYS A 211 6.80 -21.53 5.55
N LEU A 212 7.34 -20.39 5.13
CA LEU A 212 7.61 -19.25 6.03
C LEU A 212 6.33 -18.71 6.66
N PHE A 213 5.22 -18.69 5.92
CA PHE A 213 3.92 -18.28 6.42
C PHE A 213 3.44 -19.21 7.56
N LYS A 214 3.57 -20.52 7.39
CA LYS A 214 3.26 -21.52 8.43
C LYS A 214 4.16 -21.34 9.66
N ASP A 215 5.46 -21.19 9.46
CA ASP A 215 6.44 -20.99 10.54
C ASP A 215 6.13 -19.71 11.33
N ASN A 216 5.81 -18.60 10.64
CA ASN A 216 5.45 -17.34 11.30
C ASN A 216 4.13 -17.45 12.08
N THR A 217 3.14 -18.15 11.54
CA THR A 217 1.87 -18.41 12.25
C THR A 217 2.13 -19.22 13.52
N GLN A 218 2.97 -20.24 13.45
CA GLN A 218 3.36 -21.06 14.60
C GLN A 218 4.12 -20.24 15.65
N LEU A 219 5.07 -19.40 15.23
CA LEU A 219 5.80 -18.49 16.13
C LEU A 219 4.86 -17.49 16.82
N SER A 220 3.88 -16.94 16.10
CA SER A 220 2.88 -16.04 16.68
C SER A 220 2.05 -16.73 17.77
N VAL A 221 1.66 -17.99 17.56
CA VAL A 221 0.94 -18.79 18.57
C VAL A 221 1.83 -19.05 19.79
N GLN A 222 3.09 -19.42 19.59
CA GLN A 222 4.03 -19.64 20.70
C GLN A 222 4.30 -18.36 21.50
N MET A 223 4.43 -17.21 20.82
CA MET A 223 4.58 -15.91 21.45
C MET A 223 3.37 -15.58 22.33
N HIS A 224 2.16 -15.76 21.83
CA HIS A 224 0.95 -15.49 22.61
C HIS A 224 0.81 -16.43 23.80
N GLN A 225 1.18 -17.71 23.66
CA GLN A 225 1.23 -18.66 24.77
C GLN A 225 2.23 -18.25 25.85
N LYS A 226 3.44 -17.82 25.46
CA LYS A 226 4.46 -17.33 26.40
C LYS A 226 4.02 -16.05 27.09
N GLU A 227 3.42 -15.12 26.37
CA GLU A 227 2.87 -13.88 26.93
C GLU A 227 1.76 -14.18 27.95
N SER A 228 0.83 -15.07 27.63
CA SER A 228 -0.23 -15.50 28.55
C SER A 228 0.33 -16.19 29.79
N ALA A 229 1.37 -17.02 29.64
CA ALA A 229 2.03 -17.66 30.77
C ALA A 229 2.73 -16.62 31.68
N LEU A 230 3.40 -15.63 31.09
CA LEU A 230 4.04 -14.55 31.83
C LEU A 230 3.02 -13.69 32.58
N GLN A 231 1.91 -13.33 31.94
CA GLN A 231 0.80 -12.61 32.57
C GLN A 231 0.22 -13.40 33.76
N ARG A 232 0.04 -14.72 33.61
CA ARG A 232 -0.39 -15.60 34.71
C ARG A 232 0.61 -15.64 35.86
N GLN A 233 1.92 -15.67 35.57
CA GLN A 233 2.94 -15.61 36.61
C GLN A 233 2.94 -14.27 37.36
N PHE A 234 2.76 -13.16 36.65
CA PHE A 234 2.64 -11.84 37.28
C PHE A 234 1.37 -11.73 38.14
N ALA A 235 0.24 -12.24 37.64
CA ALA A 235 -1.00 -12.29 38.42
C ALA A 235 -0.83 -13.12 39.70
N ALA A 236 -0.24 -14.32 39.60
CA ALA A 236 0.00 -15.18 40.76
C ALA A 236 0.92 -14.51 41.80
N LYS A 237 2.01 -13.87 41.38
CA LYS A 237 2.90 -13.12 42.28
C LYS A 237 2.20 -11.93 42.94
N PHE A 238 1.32 -11.25 42.20
CA PHE A 238 0.55 -10.15 42.74
C PHE A 238 -0.46 -10.63 43.79
N ASP A 239 -1.14 -11.74 43.52
CA ASP A 239 -2.07 -12.36 44.47
C ASP A 239 -1.35 -12.82 45.76
N GLU A 240 -0.16 -13.44 45.63
CA GLU A 240 0.68 -13.82 46.76
C GLU A 240 1.09 -12.60 47.62
N MET A 241 1.57 -11.53 46.98
CA MET A 241 1.91 -10.28 47.67
C MET A 241 0.69 -9.65 48.38
N MET A 242 -0.49 -9.70 47.76
CA MET A 242 -1.71 -9.19 48.37
C MET A 242 -2.16 -10.06 49.55
N GLU A 243 -1.95 -11.38 49.50
CA GLU A 243 -2.22 -12.28 50.62
C GLU A 243 -1.26 -12.02 51.78
N GLU A 244 0.04 -11.89 51.53
CA GLU A 244 1.02 -11.50 52.55
C GLU A 244 0.66 -10.18 53.23
N ARG A 245 0.21 -9.19 52.46
CA ARG A 245 -0.24 -7.90 52.99
C ARG A 245 -1.49 -8.04 53.85
N ARG A 246 -2.45 -8.88 53.44
CA ARG A 246 -3.66 -9.18 54.22
C ARG A 246 -3.31 -9.88 55.54
N GLU A 247 -2.37 -10.83 55.51
CA GLU A 247 -1.91 -11.53 56.70
C GLU A 247 -1.20 -10.58 57.66
N LYS A 248 -0.26 -9.75 57.17
CA LYS A 248 0.41 -8.72 57.99
C LYS A 248 -0.57 -7.74 58.64
N TYR A 249 -1.62 -7.35 57.91
CA TYR A 249 -2.65 -6.49 58.47
C TYR A 249 -3.46 -7.22 59.55
N ARG A 250 -3.77 -8.50 59.34
CA ARG A 250 -4.49 -9.34 60.33
C ARG A 250 -3.67 -9.46 61.61
N THR A 251 -2.39 -9.83 61.51
CA THR A 251 -1.50 -9.97 62.69
C THR A 251 -1.35 -8.65 63.43
N TRP A 252 -1.10 -7.54 62.71
CA TRP A 252 -1.00 -6.22 63.33
C TRP A 252 -2.31 -5.81 64.04
N LYS A 253 -3.46 -6.13 63.45
CA LYS A 253 -4.76 -5.85 64.05
C LYS A 253 -4.96 -6.68 65.32
N GLU A 254 -4.65 -7.97 65.30
CA GLU A 254 -4.74 -8.85 66.47
C GLU A 254 -3.81 -8.37 67.61
N GLU A 255 -2.56 -8.01 67.29
CA GLU A 255 -1.62 -7.45 68.27
C GLU A 255 -2.11 -6.11 68.86
N SER A 256 -2.68 -5.24 68.02
CA SER A 256 -3.25 -3.97 68.45
C SER A 256 -4.48 -4.17 69.34
N ASP A 257 -5.38 -5.08 68.97
CA ASP A 257 -6.58 -5.41 69.73
C ASP A 257 -6.21 -6.07 71.08
N GLU A 258 -5.20 -6.95 71.11
CA GLU A 258 -4.68 -7.54 72.36
C GLU A 258 -4.04 -6.49 73.27
N ALA A 259 -3.22 -5.58 72.70
CA ALA A 259 -2.63 -4.49 73.46
C ALA A 259 -3.68 -3.54 74.05
N LEU A 260 -4.74 -3.26 73.30
CA LEU A 260 -5.88 -2.47 73.77
C LEU A 260 -6.65 -3.21 74.87
N ALA A 261 -6.90 -4.51 74.70
CA ALA A 261 -7.57 -5.34 75.71
C ALA A 261 -6.78 -5.35 77.04
N LYS A 262 -5.46 -5.53 76.99
CA LYS A 262 -4.59 -5.45 78.19
C LYS A 262 -4.66 -4.08 78.88
N LYS A 263 -4.70 -2.99 78.10
CA LYS A 263 -4.87 -1.63 78.65
C LYS A 263 -6.22 -1.47 79.33
N ILE A 264 -7.31 -1.91 78.69
CA ILE A 264 -8.66 -1.88 79.25
C ILE A 264 -8.71 -2.67 80.55
N GLU A 265 -8.16 -3.89 80.57
CA GLU A 265 -8.12 -4.74 81.76
C GLU A 265 -7.31 -4.12 82.90
N SER A 266 -6.15 -3.52 82.60
CA SER A 266 -5.35 -2.82 83.61
C SER A 266 -6.08 -1.61 84.21
N ALA A 267 -6.82 -0.87 83.37
CA ALA A 267 -7.64 0.25 83.83
C ALA A 267 -8.82 -0.24 84.68
N GLN A 268 -9.48 -1.33 84.27
CA GLN A 268 -10.55 -1.97 85.03
C GLN A 268 -10.07 -2.38 86.43
N ARG A 269 -8.94 -3.10 86.54
CA ARG A 269 -8.36 -3.47 87.84
C ARG A 269 -8.05 -2.25 88.71
N THR A 270 -7.56 -1.16 88.11
CA THR A 270 -7.27 0.08 88.84
C THR A 270 -8.56 0.71 89.38
N TYR A 271 -9.62 0.76 88.56
CA TYR A 271 -10.91 1.26 89.01
C TYR A 271 -11.57 0.36 90.05
N GLU A 272 -11.45 -0.97 89.93
CA GLU A 272 -11.92 -1.93 90.93
C GLU A 272 -11.21 -1.72 92.28
N GLN A 273 -9.89 -1.51 92.26
CA GLN A 273 -9.13 -1.19 93.47
C GLN A 273 -9.60 0.13 94.09
N GLN A 274 -9.77 1.19 93.28
CA GLN A 274 -10.28 2.47 93.78
C GLN A 274 -11.68 2.33 94.39
N ILE A 275 -12.56 1.55 93.76
CA ILE A 275 -13.89 1.28 94.30
C ILE A 275 -13.78 0.57 95.66
N GLU A 276 -12.89 -0.41 95.80
CA GLU A 276 -12.71 -1.15 97.04
C GLU A 276 -12.11 -0.26 98.15
N ASP A 277 -11.13 0.58 97.83
CA ASP A 277 -10.55 1.57 98.75
C ASP A 277 -11.64 2.56 99.23
N PHE A 278 -12.51 3.01 98.31
CA PHE A 278 -13.66 3.85 98.67
C PHE A 278 -14.68 3.13 99.54
N LYS A 279 -14.99 1.85 99.28
CA LYS A 279 -15.86 1.07 100.15
C LYS A 279 -15.28 0.93 101.54
N HIS A 280 -13.99 0.61 101.65
CA HIS A 280 -13.34 0.50 102.95
C HIS A 280 -13.40 1.82 103.71
N THR A 281 -13.12 2.95 103.02
CA THR A 281 -13.24 4.29 103.60
C THR A 281 -14.66 4.58 104.10
N ILE A 282 -15.68 4.23 103.31
CA ILE A 282 -17.10 4.39 103.68
C ILE A 282 -17.44 3.54 104.91
N GLU A 283 -16.98 2.29 104.98
CA GLU A 283 -17.20 1.40 106.13
C GLU A 283 -16.53 1.92 107.40
N THR A 284 -15.29 2.41 107.30
CA THR A 284 -14.59 3.04 108.43
C THR A 284 -15.33 4.29 108.91
N GLN A 285 -15.75 5.17 107.98
CA GLN A 285 -16.54 6.35 108.33
C GLN A 285 -17.90 5.97 108.96
N ALA A 286 -18.53 4.89 108.51
CA ALA A 286 -19.78 4.40 109.09
C ALA A 286 -19.57 3.90 110.53
N GLN A 287 -18.48 3.19 110.81
CA GLN A 287 -18.10 2.74 112.16
C GLN A 287 -17.78 3.93 113.07
N GLU A 288 -16.97 4.90 112.61
CA GLU A 288 -16.67 6.12 113.37
C GLU A 288 -17.94 6.92 113.70
N LEU A 289 -18.89 7.00 112.76
CA LEU A 289 -20.19 7.62 113.00
C LEU A 289 -21.05 6.86 114.02
N GLU A 290 -21.02 5.53 113.99
CA GLU A 290 -21.73 4.69 114.97
C GLU A 290 -21.13 4.85 116.37
N GLU A 291 -19.80 4.84 116.50
CA GLU A 291 -19.10 5.11 117.75
C GLU A 291 -19.41 6.50 118.30
N PHE A 292 -19.40 7.52 117.42
CA PHE A 292 -19.76 8.88 117.79
C PHE A 292 -21.22 8.96 118.25
N GLN A 293 -22.15 8.33 117.53
CA GLN A 293 -23.56 8.27 117.90
C GLN A 293 -23.76 7.59 119.26
N ASN A 294 -23.05 6.48 119.51
CA ASN A 294 -23.06 5.80 120.81
C ASN A 294 -22.50 6.68 121.93
N SER A 295 -21.39 7.38 121.69
CA SER A 295 -20.82 8.36 122.63
C SER A 295 -21.81 9.50 122.92
N CYS A 296 -22.54 9.99 121.91
CA CYS A 296 -23.58 11.00 122.10
C CYS A 296 -24.73 10.47 122.97
N LEU A 297 -25.17 9.22 122.73
CA LEU A 297 -26.20 8.57 123.54
C LEU A 297 -25.75 8.36 124.99
N GLU A 298 -24.50 7.95 125.22
CA GLU A 298 -23.94 7.83 126.58
C GLU A 298 -23.86 9.18 127.28
N SER A 299 -23.37 10.21 126.58
CA SER A 299 -23.33 11.57 127.10
C SER A 299 -24.74 12.08 127.43
N SER A 300 -25.74 11.81 126.57
CA SER A 300 -27.15 12.11 126.84
C SER A 300 -27.66 11.40 128.10
N ARG A 301 -27.38 10.10 128.26
CA ARG A 301 -27.75 9.33 129.46
C ARG A 301 -27.07 9.88 130.72
N LEU A 302 -25.82 10.32 130.61
CA LEU A 302 -25.09 10.95 131.72
C LEU A 302 -25.72 12.29 132.09
N VAL A 303 -26.09 13.11 131.10
CA VAL A 303 -26.82 14.37 131.31
C VAL A 303 -28.16 14.11 132.01
N ASP A 304 -28.92 13.08 131.61
CA ASP A 304 -30.17 12.71 132.27
C ASP A 304 -29.95 12.24 133.72
N LYS A 305 -28.89 11.46 133.99
CA LYS A 305 -28.48 11.08 135.36
C LYS A 305 -28.11 12.31 136.19
N LEU A 306 -27.29 13.20 135.67
CA LEU A 306 -26.89 14.44 136.35
C LEU A 306 -28.10 15.36 136.58
N LYS A 307 -29.04 15.42 135.63
CA LYS A 307 -30.28 16.17 135.78
C LYS A 307 -31.15 15.61 136.90
N THR A 308 -31.31 14.29 136.97
CA THR A 308 -32.07 13.64 138.06
C THR A 308 -31.36 13.76 139.41
N GLU A 309 -30.02 13.66 139.46
CA GLU A 309 -29.23 13.95 140.66
C GLU A 309 -29.36 15.40 141.10
N LEU A 310 -29.35 16.35 140.16
CA LEU A 310 -29.56 17.77 140.44
C LEU A 310 -30.98 18.05 140.95
N GLU A 311 -32.00 17.40 140.38
CA GLU A 311 -33.38 17.47 140.87
C GLU A 311 -33.51 16.86 142.28
N ASN A 312 -32.82 15.77 142.57
CA ASN A 312 -32.72 15.18 143.90
C ASN A 312 -31.99 16.11 144.89
N GLU A 313 -30.90 16.74 144.48
CA GLU A 313 -30.16 17.79 145.23
C GLU A 313 -31.03 19.03 145.48
N LEU A 314 -31.80 19.47 144.48
CA LEU A 314 -32.74 20.58 144.58
C LEU A 314 -33.92 20.23 145.51
N GLN A 315 -34.40 18.99 145.50
CA GLN A 315 -35.38 18.51 146.47
C GLN A 315 -34.81 18.39 147.89
N LYS A 316 -33.56 17.93 148.05
CA LYS A 316 -32.82 17.94 149.32
C LYS A 316 -32.63 19.36 149.85
N LYS A 317 -32.30 20.33 148.97
CA LYS A 317 -32.22 21.75 149.30
C LYS A 317 -33.58 22.40 149.54
N LYS A 318 -34.67 21.94 148.91
CA LYS A 318 -36.04 22.31 149.29
C LYS A 318 -36.42 21.82 150.69
N LYS A 319 -35.82 20.71 151.17
CA LYS A 319 -36.00 20.18 152.53
C LYS A 319 -34.98 20.72 153.55
N GLN A 320 -33.96 21.47 153.12
CA GLN A 320 -32.98 22.12 153.99
C GLN A 320 -32.88 23.62 153.67
N SER A 321 -33.59 24.39 154.50
CA SER A 321 -33.36 25.82 154.78
C SER A 321 -33.87 26.83 153.75
N GLY A 322 -34.59 27.82 154.29
CA GLY A 322 -35.04 29.00 153.58
C GLY A 322 -33.91 29.91 153.10
N ASN A 323 -34.31 30.76 152.15
CA ASN A 323 -33.78 32.05 151.70
C ASN A 323 -32.26 32.28 151.55
N ASN A 324 -31.94 32.89 150.41
CA ASN A 324 -30.70 33.60 150.05
C ASN A 324 -29.53 32.81 149.45
N LYS A 325 -29.74 32.09 148.34
CA LYS A 325 -28.64 31.69 147.41
C LYS A 325 -28.96 31.85 145.91
N GLN A 326 -29.86 32.76 145.54
CA GLN A 326 -30.26 32.99 144.15
C GLN A 326 -29.28 33.86 143.33
N LYS A 327 -28.25 34.43 143.97
CA LYS A 327 -27.25 35.29 143.30
C LYS A 327 -26.05 34.50 142.72
N ARG A 328 -25.62 33.40 143.37
CA ARG A 328 -24.48 32.58 142.88
C ARG A 328 -24.83 31.64 141.71
N ALA A 329 -26.12 31.34 141.51
CA ALA A 329 -26.57 30.52 140.38
C ALA A 329 -26.57 31.31 139.07
N ARG A 330 -26.92 32.61 139.10
CA ARG A 330 -26.88 33.48 137.92
C ARG A 330 -25.45 33.67 137.40
N ASP A 331 -24.48 33.92 138.28
CA ASP A 331 -23.08 34.07 137.88
C ASP A 331 -22.47 32.78 137.28
N LYS A 332 -22.98 31.61 137.68
CA LYS A 332 -22.52 30.32 137.12
C LYS A 332 -23.06 30.10 135.70
N VAL A 333 -24.33 30.43 135.47
CA VAL A 333 -24.97 30.36 134.14
C VAL A 333 -24.38 31.40 133.18
N GLU A 334 -24.05 32.60 133.65
CA GLU A 334 -23.39 33.65 132.85
C GLU A 334 -21.99 33.20 132.37
N LYS A 335 -21.20 32.56 133.24
CA LYS A 335 -19.88 32.00 132.88
C LYS A 335 -20.00 30.83 131.90
N GLU A 336 -21.04 30.00 132.04
CA GLU A 336 -21.29 28.88 131.13
C GLU A 336 -21.73 29.36 129.75
N MET A 337 -22.52 30.45 129.67
CA MET A 337 -22.88 31.11 128.42
C MET A 337 -21.66 31.72 127.72
N GLN A 338 -20.76 32.39 128.45
CA GLN A 338 -19.52 32.92 127.89
C GLN A 338 -18.56 31.83 127.40
N MET A 339 -18.51 30.67 128.07
CA MET A 339 -17.74 29.51 127.61
C MET A 339 -18.30 28.95 126.29
N ARG A 340 -19.63 28.75 126.20
CA ARG A 340 -20.27 28.28 124.96
C ARG A 340 -20.13 29.27 123.81
N GLN A 341 -20.12 30.57 124.08
CA GLN A 341 -19.90 31.59 123.04
C GLN A 341 -18.44 31.65 122.58
N LYS A 342 -17.47 31.30 123.45
CA LYS A 342 -16.07 31.10 123.05
C LYS A 342 -15.87 29.81 122.26
N GLU A 343 -16.56 28.73 122.62
CA GLU A 343 -16.56 27.47 121.86
C GLU A 343 -17.15 27.67 120.45
N ALA A 344 -18.30 28.33 120.32
CA ALA A 344 -18.90 28.65 119.03
C ALA A 344 -18.00 29.55 118.16
N ASN A 345 -17.31 30.55 118.75
CA ASN A 345 -16.34 31.37 118.04
C ASN A 345 -15.05 30.60 117.66
N SER A 346 -14.69 29.56 118.41
CA SER A 346 -13.56 28.67 118.06
C SER A 346 -13.91 27.71 116.93
N GLU A 347 -15.17 27.27 116.87
CA GLU A 347 -15.71 26.45 115.78
C GLU A 347 -15.84 27.26 114.48
N PHE A 348 -16.28 28.53 114.57
CA PHE A 348 -16.33 29.43 113.43
C PHE A 348 -14.92 29.75 112.88
N LYS A 349 -13.90 29.85 113.75
CA LYS A 349 -12.50 29.97 113.32
C LYS A 349 -11.95 28.71 112.67
N ARG A 350 -12.41 27.51 113.07
CA ARG A 350 -12.07 26.25 112.39
C ARG A 350 -12.72 26.14 111.01
N LEU A 351 -13.96 26.59 110.85
CA LEU A 351 -14.64 26.64 109.55
C LEU A 351 -14.00 27.67 108.60
N ASN A 352 -13.50 28.79 109.12
CA ASN A 352 -12.78 29.79 108.32
C ASN A 352 -11.35 29.37 107.95
N ALA A 353 -10.81 28.28 108.55
CA ALA A 353 -9.54 27.68 108.14
C ALA A 353 -9.68 26.81 106.87
N ASN A 354 -10.90 26.54 106.38
CA ASN A 354 -11.13 25.91 105.07
C ASN A 354 -11.04 26.91 103.89
N GLN A 355 -10.58 28.14 104.14
CA GLN A 355 -10.33 29.14 103.10
C GLN A 355 -9.16 28.76 102.16
N ASP A 356 -8.38 27.73 102.52
CA ASP A 356 -7.30 27.16 101.70
C ASP A 356 -7.78 26.26 100.53
N TYR A 357 -9.07 25.89 100.51
CA TYR A 357 -9.63 25.06 99.43
C TYR A 357 -9.84 25.87 98.13
N TRP A 358 -10.12 27.17 98.25
CA TRP A 358 -10.41 28.03 97.09
C TRP A 358 -9.17 28.31 96.20
N PRO A 359 -7.99 28.65 96.76
CA PRO A 359 -6.76 28.76 95.98
C PRO A 359 -6.32 27.45 95.33
N MET A 360 -6.61 26.30 95.97
CA MET A 360 -6.31 24.98 95.40
C MET A 360 -7.18 24.69 94.16
N CYS A 361 -8.48 25.00 94.21
CA CYS A 361 -9.35 24.89 93.05
C CYS A 361 -8.97 25.86 91.93
N GLU A 362 -8.56 27.10 92.25
CA GLU A 362 -8.05 28.06 91.26
C GLU A 362 -6.76 27.58 90.61
N LYS A 363 -5.85 26.98 91.38
CA LYS A 363 -4.61 26.39 90.86
C LYS A 363 -4.88 25.21 89.91
N ILE A 364 -5.76 24.28 90.31
CA ILE A 364 -6.14 23.15 89.45
C ILE A 364 -6.78 23.64 88.15
N ASN A 365 -7.60 24.70 88.21
CA ASN A 365 -8.23 25.27 87.02
C ASN A 365 -7.20 25.94 86.09
N LEU A 366 -6.20 26.62 86.64
CA LEU A 366 -5.06 27.17 85.90
C LEU A 366 -4.21 26.07 85.24
N ASP A 367 -3.90 25.01 85.97
CA ASP A 367 -3.13 23.86 85.46
C ASP A 367 -3.89 23.18 84.30
N LEU A 368 -5.20 22.98 84.43
CA LEU A 368 -6.05 22.43 83.37
C LEU A 368 -6.15 23.34 82.15
N GLN A 369 -6.25 24.66 82.33
CA GLN A 369 -6.24 25.61 81.20
C GLN A 369 -4.92 25.57 80.43
N MET A 370 -3.81 25.45 81.14
CA MET A 370 -2.49 25.38 80.53
C MET A 370 -2.30 24.05 79.77
N GLU A 371 -2.80 22.94 80.32
CA GLU A 371 -2.78 21.62 79.65
C GLU A 371 -3.64 21.60 78.38
N ILE A 372 -4.82 22.22 78.41
CA ILE A 372 -5.67 22.40 77.21
C ILE A 372 -4.91 23.17 76.12
N GLU A 373 -4.18 24.22 76.47
CA GLU A 373 -3.44 25.03 75.50
C GLU A 373 -2.26 24.26 74.90
N ILE A 374 -1.54 23.46 75.70
CA ILE A 374 -0.48 22.55 75.22
C ILE A 374 -1.05 21.52 74.25
N LEU A 375 -2.22 20.95 74.55
CA LEU A 375 -2.88 19.97 73.68
C LEU A 375 -3.31 20.59 72.35
N LYS A 376 -3.80 21.83 72.33
CA LYS A 376 -4.09 22.57 71.08
C LYS A 376 -2.84 22.78 70.23
N GLN A 377 -1.71 23.14 70.85
CA GLN A 377 -0.45 23.32 70.12
C GLN A 377 0.05 22.01 69.53
N LYS A 378 -0.02 20.90 70.29
CA LYS A 378 0.32 19.56 69.77
C LYS A 378 -0.59 19.16 68.60
N LEU A 379 -1.89 19.45 68.68
CA LEU A 379 -2.83 19.20 67.60
C LEU A 379 -2.46 19.98 66.33
N ASN A 380 -2.14 21.27 66.44
CA ASN A 380 -1.70 22.09 65.31
C ASN A 380 -0.41 21.52 64.66
N ILE A 381 0.57 21.09 65.48
CA ILE A 381 1.81 20.50 64.96
C ILE A 381 1.51 19.21 64.19
N ILE A 382 0.60 18.37 64.68
CA ILE A 382 0.18 17.14 63.99
C ILE A 382 -0.56 17.46 62.69
N GLU A 383 -1.48 18.42 62.71
CA GLU A 383 -2.21 18.88 61.51
C GLU A 383 -1.25 19.44 60.44
N GLU A 384 -0.26 20.25 60.82
CA GLU A 384 0.79 20.76 59.92
C GLU A 384 1.71 19.65 59.39
N GLN A 385 2.16 18.73 60.25
CA GLN A 385 3.06 17.64 59.85
C GLN A 385 2.40 16.66 58.87
N HIS A 386 1.10 16.41 59.02
CA HIS A 386 0.38 15.44 58.21
C HIS A 386 -0.45 16.07 57.07
N LYS A 387 -0.39 17.40 56.89
CA LYS A 387 -1.19 18.15 55.89
C LYS A 387 -2.68 17.78 55.93
N ILE A 388 -3.19 17.53 57.13
CA ILE A 388 -4.60 17.21 57.33
C ILE A 388 -5.33 18.55 57.32
N GLU A 389 -6.04 18.84 56.23
CA GLU A 389 -6.98 19.97 56.20
C GLU A 389 -8.10 19.68 57.21
N SER A 390 -8.00 20.30 58.38
CA SER A 390 -9.01 20.22 59.43
C SER A 390 -10.36 20.67 58.85
N PRO A 391 -11.44 19.87 58.96
CA PRO A 391 -12.75 20.26 58.46
C PRO A 391 -13.21 21.51 59.23
N LEU A 392 -13.24 22.63 58.51
CA LEU A 392 -13.69 23.94 58.98
C LEU A 392 -14.86 23.82 59.97
N CYS A 393 -14.74 24.50 61.11
CA CYS A 393 -15.81 24.68 62.08
C CYS A 393 -17.16 24.94 61.36
N PRO A 394 -18.28 24.41 61.88
CA PRO A 394 -19.58 24.53 61.23
C PRO A 394 -20.04 26.00 61.19
N ARG A 395 -19.72 26.69 60.09
CA ARG A 395 -20.22 28.03 59.78
C ARG A 395 -21.58 27.90 59.10
N LYS A 396 -22.58 28.45 59.79
CA LYS A 396 -24.00 28.60 59.44
C LYS A 396 -24.32 28.49 57.93
N ARG A 397 -25.26 27.58 57.65
CA ARG A 397 -26.05 27.46 56.41
C ARG A 397 -26.36 28.83 55.80
N ARG A 398 -25.98 29.03 54.53
CA ARG A 398 -26.76 29.82 53.56
C ARG A 398 -26.42 29.41 52.12
N CYS A 399 -27.47 28.93 51.46
CA CYS A 399 -27.84 29.01 50.05
C CYS A 399 -26.72 28.93 48.98
N THR A 400 -26.86 27.88 48.17
CA THR A 400 -26.45 27.76 46.78
C THR A 400 -26.44 29.07 45.99
N ASN A 401 -25.36 29.32 45.25
CA ASN A 401 -25.43 29.59 43.82
C ASN A 401 -24.16 29.06 43.15
N SER A 402 -24.37 28.08 42.30
CA SER A 402 -23.43 27.44 41.41
C SER A 402 -23.07 28.38 40.24
N SER A 403 -21.82 28.82 40.13
CA SER A 403 -21.23 29.18 38.82
C SER A 403 -19.70 29.34 38.77
N LEU A 404 -18.95 29.05 39.83
CA LEU A 404 -17.55 29.49 39.94
C LEU A 404 -16.48 28.39 39.96
N MET A 405 -16.85 27.14 39.66
CA MET A 405 -15.94 25.97 39.65
C MET A 405 -15.55 25.46 38.26
N GLU A 406 -16.07 26.02 37.16
CA GLU A 406 -15.73 25.53 35.81
C GLU A 406 -14.56 26.26 35.15
N THR A 407 -14.16 27.45 35.62
CA THR A 407 -13.17 28.28 34.92
C THR A 407 -11.75 28.26 35.49
N LYS A 408 -11.52 27.67 36.67
CA LYS A 408 -10.19 27.69 37.32
C LYS A 408 -9.37 26.41 37.20
N ILE A 409 -9.96 25.29 36.77
CA ILE A 409 -9.22 24.02 36.56
C ILE A 409 -8.55 23.95 35.17
N LEU A 410 -8.94 24.80 34.22
CA LEU A 410 -8.41 24.75 32.85
C LEU A 410 -7.31 25.77 32.53
N ARG A 411 -6.91 26.65 33.47
CA ARG A 411 -5.76 27.55 33.26
C ARG A 411 -4.40 26.89 33.51
N SER A 412 -4.37 25.69 34.07
CA SER A 412 -3.12 24.98 34.41
C SER A 412 -2.77 23.83 33.45
N VAL A 413 -3.49 23.67 32.34
CA VAL A 413 -3.07 22.78 31.23
C VAL A 413 -2.70 23.63 30.02
N GLN A 414 -1.75 24.54 30.21
CA GLN A 414 -0.95 25.03 29.11
C GLN A 414 0.11 23.95 28.83
N GLN A 415 0.15 23.44 27.58
CA GLN A 415 1.20 22.59 27.02
C GLN A 415 1.20 21.09 27.34
N GLU A 416 0.06 20.40 27.34
CA GLU A 416 0.07 18.95 27.11
C GLU A 416 -0.67 18.62 25.80
N ASN A 417 0.06 17.93 24.92
CA ASN A 417 -0.30 17.58 23.56
C ASN A 417 -1.78 17.18 23.42
N PHE A 418 -2.49 17.87 22.54
CA PHE A 418 -3.84 17.50 22.15
C PHE A 418 -3.83 16.01 21.71
N PRO A 419 -4.79 15.18 22.17
CA PRO A 419 -4.66 13.71 22.21
C PRO A 419 -4.84 13.00 20.87
N PHE A 420 -4.72 13.72 19.76
CA PHE A 420 -4.74 13.16 18.42
C PHE A 420 -3.32 13.10 17.88
N ARG A 421 -2.94 11.90 17.43
CA ARG A 421 -1.68 11.69 16.73
C ARG A 421 -1.97 11.34 15.27
N ILE A 422 -1.25 11.97 14.35
CA ILE A 422 -1.18 11.49 12.98
C ILE A 422 -0.33 10.22 12.99
N VAL A 423 -0.95 9.10 12.66
CA VAL A 423 -0.28 7.79 12.66
C VAL A 423 0.35 7.51 11.31
N LEU A 424 -0.26 8.02 10.24
CA LEU A 424 0.16 7.73 8.89
C LEU A 424 -0.20 8.86 7.95
N ILE A 425 0.71 9.18 7.04
CA ILE A 425 0.41 9.99 5.88
C ILE A 425 0.94 9.26 4.65
N ARG A 426 0.12 9.05 3.63
CA ARG A 426 0.54 8.35 2.40
C ARG A 426 0.08 9.05 1.15
N GLN A 427 0.93 8.96 0.12
CA GLN A 427 0.58 9.15 -1.27
C GLN A 427 0.93 7.84 -2.01
N GLN A 428 0.02 6.86 -1.95
CA GLN A 428 0.16 5.57 -2.65
C GLN A 428 -1.17 5.16 -3.27
N ASP A 429 -1.10 4.68 -4.52
CA ASP A 429 -2.21 4.21 -5.36
C ASP A 429 -3.33 5.24 -5.55
N GLY A 430 -2.98 6.47 -5.95
CA GLY A 430 -3.96 7.49 -6.34
C GLY A 430 -4.79 8.07 -5.18
N TRP A 431 -4.44 7.78 -3.92
CA TRP A 431 -5.02 8.40 -2.73
C TRP A 431 -4.00 9.31 -2.04
N ILE A 432 -4.47 10.46 -1.56
CA ILE A 432 -3.71 11.44 -0.79
C ILE A 432 -4.48 11.70 0.50
N GLY A 433 -3.86 11.46 1.66
CA GLY A 433 -4.51 11.72 2.94
C GLY A 433 -3.72 11.26 4.14
N PHE A 434 -4.35 11.34 5.31
CA PHE A 434 -3.75 11.00 6.60
C PHE A 434 -4.69 10.19 7.49
N GLU A 435 -4.10 9.45 8.42
CA GLU A 435 -4.79 8.70 9.46
C GLU A 435 -4.55 9.32 10.82
N LEU A 436 -5.64 9.55 11.56
CA LEU A 436 -5.62 10.10 12.89
C LEU A 436 -6.14 9.09 13.88
N GLN A 437 -5.43 8.95 15.01
CA GLN A 437 -5.82 8.04 16.08
C GLN A 437 -6.00 8.80 17.39
N ASN A 438 -7.11 8.51 18.07
CA ASN A 438 -7.35 8.97 19.43
C ASN A 438 -6.43 8.21 20.40
N GLN A 439 -5.46 8.91 20.99
CA GLN A 439 -4.51 8.35 21.97
C GLN A 439 -5.05 8.39 23.41
N TRP A 440 -6.18 9.03 23.66
CA TRP A 440 -6.82 9.01 24.97
C TRP A 440 -7.62 7.74 25.20
N ASN A 441 -7.64 7.32 26.47
CA ASN A 441 -8.50 6.24 26.96
C ASN A 441 -9.97 6.71 27.16
N ARG A 442 -10.37 7.86 26.60
CA ARG A 442 -11.74 8.40 26.67
C ARG A 442 -12.25 8.82 25.28
N PRO A 443 -13.58 8.76 25.04
CA PRO A 443 -14.16 9.26 23.81
C PRO A 443 -14.02 10.78 23.66
N ILE A 444 -13.76 11.26 22.45
CA ILE A 444 -13.64 12.70 22.14
C ILE A 444 -14.71 13.12 21.14
N ILE A 445 -15.36 14.25 21.37
CA ILE A 445 -16.33 14.85 20.46
C ILE A 445 -15.65 16.02 19.73
N LEU A 446 -15.54 15.91 18.41
CA LEU A 446 -15.01 16.98 17.56
C LEU A 446 -16.16 17.64 16.80
N LYS A 447 -16.19 18.98 16.80
CA LYS A 447 -17.25 19.78 16.18
C LYS A 447 -16.86 20.30 14.80
N GLY A 448 -15.58 20.50 14.55
CA GLY A 448 -15.12 21.13 13.32
C GLY A 448 -13.64 20.86 13.07
N TRP A 449 -13.28 20.84 11.80
CA TRP A 449 -11.93 20.61 11.34
C TRP A 449 -11.55 21.74 10.40
N THR A 450 -10.35 22.27 10.53
CA THR A 450 -9.85 23.34 9.66
C THR A 450 -8.49 22.95 9.14
N LEU A 451 -8.33 22.99 7.82
CA LEU A 451 -7.04 22.83 7.16
C LEU A 451 -6.67 24.20 6.60
N SER A 452 -5.51 24.70 7.00
CA SER A 452 -5.03 26.02 6.58
C SER A 452 -3.62 25.92 5.99
N ASP A 453 -3.39 26.61 4.88
CA ASP A 453 -2.07 26.93 4.36
C ASP A 453 -1.79 28.43 4.53
N THR A 454 -0.70 28.93 3.93
CA THR A 454 -0.29 30.35 4.03
C THR A 454 -1.28 31.33 3.37
N CYS A 455 -2.17 30.85 2.50
CA CYS A 455 -3.02 31.66 1.62
C CYS A 455 -4.53 31.34 1.72
N GLN A 456 -4.90 30.16 2.23
CA GLN A 456 -6.25 29.61 2.20
C GLN A 456 -6.54 28.82 3.48
N SER A 457 -7.77 28.92 3.98
CA SER A 457 -8.30 28.05 5.02
C SER A 457 -9.59 27.41 4.53
N SER A 458 -9.68 26.08 4.57
CA SER A 458 -10.91 25.34 4.35
C SER A 458 -11.38 24.77 5.67
N THR A 459 -12.64 25.03 6.02
CA THR A 459 -13.34 24.35 7.11
C THR A 459 -14.03 23.12 6.55
N PHE A 460 -13.80 21.98 7.20
CA PHE A 460 -14.51 20.75 6.94
C PHE A 460 -15.58 20.56 8.01
N PRO A 461 -16.86 20.82 7.68
CA PRO A 461 -17.95 20.52 8.58
C PRO A 461 -18.17 19.01 8.59
N LEU A 462 -17.76 18.36 9.67
CA LEU A 462 -18.15 16.98 9.96
C LEU A 462 -19.44 16.99 10.79
N PRO A 463 -20.34 16.00 10.60
CA PRO A 463 -21.32 15.71 11.62
C PRO A 463 -20.59 15.38 12.93
N GLU A 464 -21.11 15.86 14.06
CA GLU A 464 -20.56 15.57 15.39
C GLU A 464 -20.32 14.06 15.53
N LYS A 465 -19.06 13.65 15.56
CA LYS A 465 -18.67 12.23 15.64
C LYS A 465 -17.91 11.99 16.95
N ILE A 466 -18.34 10.96 17.66
CA ILE A 466 -17.71 10.50 18.89
C ILE A 466 -16.57 9.56 18.51
N PHE A 467 -15.33 9.93 18.83
CA PHE A 467 -14.14 9.11 18.57
C PHE A 467 -13.77 8.29 19.79
N VAL A 468 -13.91 6.97 19.69
CA VAL A 468 -13.64 6.01 20.77
C VAL A 468 -12.12 5.84 20.94
N PRO A 469 -11.61 5.47 22.14
CA PRO A 469 -10.18 5.19 22.32
C PRO A 469 -9.63 4.21 21.29
N LYS A 470 -8.44 4.54 20.74
CA LYS A 470 -7.75 3.77 19.68
C LYS A 470 -8.47 3.71 18.33
N GLU A 471 -9.62 4.37 18.17
CA GLU A 471 -10.27 4.49 16.86
C GLU A 471 -9.38 5.30 15.92
N THR A 472 -9.23 4.78 14.69
CA THR A 472 -8.47 5.44 13.63
C THR A 472 -9.41 5.94 12.56
N ILE A 473 -9.22 7.19 12.14
CA ILE A 473 -10.00 7.83 11.09
C ILE A 473 -9.08 8.06 9.91
N ARG A 474 -9.55 7.73 8.71
CA ARG A 474 -8.86 8.09 7.48
C ARG A 474 -9.52 9.30 6.85
N ILE A 475 -8.71 10.31 6.56
CA ILE A 475 -9.13 11.55 5.89
C ILE A 475 -8.46 11.62 4.54
N CYS A 476 -9.27 11.60 3.49
CA CYS A 476 -8.89 11.67 2.09
C CYS A 476 -8.99 13.11 1.61
N LEU A 477 -7.88 13.64 1.09
CA LEU A 477 -7.78 14.99 0.55
C LEU A 477 -8.14 15.02 -0.95
N ASN A 478 -8.28 13.85 -1.57
CA ASN A 478 -8.82 13.70 -2.91
C ASN A 478 -10.09 12.84 -2.91
N SER A 479 -10.83 12.87 -4.02
CA SER A 479 -12.11 12.17 -4.17
C SER A 479 -11.99 10.64 -4.27
N ASN A 480 -10.77 10.10 -4.34
CA ASN A 480 -10.51 8.67 -4.46
C ASN A 480 -10.61 8.00 -3.09
N LYS A 481 -11.80 7.47 -2.77
CA LYS A 481 -12.02 6.64 -1.56
C LYS A 481 -11.37 5.27 -1.74
N LYS A 482 -10.64 4.80 -0.72
CA LYS A 482 -10.16 3.40 -0.66
C LYS A 482 -11.09 2.53 0.20
N GLN A 483 -11.80 3.10 1.18
CA GLN A 483 -12.70 2.37 2.09
C GLN A 483 -14.02 3.11 2.36
N GLY A 484 -15.05 2.39 2.81
CA GLY A 484 -16.39 2.95 3.06
C GLY A 484 -16.45 4.01 4.17
N ASN A 485 -15.54 3.94 5.16
CA ASN A 485 -15.47 4.85 6.30
C ASN A 485 -14.55 6.06 6.07
N ASP A 486 -14.02 6.21 4.86
CA ASP A 486 -13.13 7.30 4.48
C ASP A 486 -13.88 8.63 4.43
N LEU A 487 -13.36 9.63 5.14
CA LEU A 487 -13.87 11.00 5.11
C LEU A 487 -13.20 11.75 3.94
N ILE A 488 -13.97 12.27 2.99
CA ILE A 488 -13.41 13.10 1.90
C ILE A 488 -13.45 14.57 2.31
N TRP A 489 -12.29 15.20 2.40
CA TRP A 489 -12.15 16.65 2.45
C TRP A 489 -12.32 17.22 1.03
N ARG A 490 -13.40 17.95 0.77
CA ARG A 490 -13.65 18.59 -0.53
C ARG A 490 -13.34 20.08 -0.46
N GLY A 491 -12.81 20.63 -1.56
CA GLY A 491 -12.65 22.08 -1.71
C GLY A 491 -11.36 22.68 -1.14
N PHE A 492 -10.34 21.85 -0.85
CA PHE A 492 -9.01 22.34 -0.50
C PHE A 492 -7.98 21.76 -1.48
N HIS A 493 -7.33 22.64 -2.25
CA HIS A 493 -6.24 22.26 -3.15
C HIS A 493 -4.94 22.41 -2.39
N ILE A 494 -4.36 21.28 -1.97
CA ILE A 494 -3.10 21.31 -1.27
C ILE A 494 -1.99 21.66 -2.26
N LYS A 495 -1.35 22.80 -2.03
CA LYS A 495 -0.15 23.17 -2.75
C LYS A 495 1.02 22.30 -2.26
N THR A 496 1.71 21.67 -3.20
CA THR A 496 2.93 20.91 -2.93
C THR A 496 4.03 21.85 -2.44
N ASP A 497 4.86 21.38 -1.52
CA ASP A 497 5.98 22.09 -0.88
C ASP A 497 5.63 23.27 0.06
N GLU A 498 4.34 23.58 0.24
CA GLU A 498 3.89 24.53 1.26
C GLU A 498 3.57 23.82 2.60
N LYS A 499 3.79 24.55 3.72
CA LYS A 499 3.40 24.08 5.05
C LYS A 499 1.88 24.21 5.20
N ASN A 500 1.25 23.09 5.52
CA ASN A 500 -0.17 22.99 5.82
C ASN A 500 -0.32 22.68 7.31
N GLU A 501 -1.27 23.35 7.96
CA GLU A 501 -1.59 23.16 9.37
C GLU A 501 -2.98 22.56 9.52
N LEU A 502 -3.06 21.47 10.29
CA LEU A 502 -4.32 20.84 10.63
C LEU A 502 -4.77 21.28 12.02
N TRP A 503 -5.97 21.86 12.07
CA TRP A 503 -6.61 22.33 13.28
C TRP A 503 -7.93 21.60 13.50
N VAL A 504 -8.29 21.36 14.77
CA VAL A 504 -9.62 20.87 15.13
C VAL A 504 -10.24 21.71 16.23
N GLU A 505 -11.56 21.74 16.24
CA GLU A 505 -12.37 22.45 17.20
C GLU A 505 -13.09 21.45 18.11
N ASP A 506 -12.86 21.60 19.41
CA ASP A 506 -13.49 20.74 20.43
C ASP A 506 -14.92 21.19 20.76
N LYS A 507 -15.57 20.46 21.67
CA LYS A 507 -16.94 20.77 22.12
C LYS A 507 -17.07 22.16 22.76
N LEU A 508 -15.97 22.73 23.26
CA LEU A 508 -15.88 24.05 23.90
C LEU A 508 -15.50 25.16 22.91
N ASN A 509 -15.51 24.87 21.60
CA ASN A 509 -15.11 25.77 20.53
C ASN A 509 -13.64 26.24 20.63
N SER A 510 -12.79 25.47 21.31
CA SER A 510 -11.35 25.73 21.36
C SER A 510 -10.67 25.08 20.15
N ARG A 511 -9.83 25.85 19.45
CA ARG A 511 -9.05 25.37 18.31
C ARG A 511 -7.70 24.82 18.76
N HIS A 512 -7.43 23.58 18.37
CA HIS A 512 -6.21 22.84 18.70
C HIS A 512 -5.45 22.50 17.43
N LYS A 513 -4.17 22.85 17.38
CA LYS A 513 -3.28 22.46 16.28
C LYS A 513 -2.86 21.00 16.49
N ILE A 514 -3.17 20.13 15.53
CA ILE A 514 -2.80 18.72 15.58
C ILE A 514 -1.43 18.49 14.96
N ALA A 515 -1.18 19.07 13.78
CA ALA A 515 0.05 18.82 13.05
C ALA A 515 0.38 19.92 12.03
N THR A 516 1.67 19.99 11.69
CA THR A 516 2.16 20.69 10.51
C THR A 516 2.73 19.66 9.54
N PHE A 517 2.29 19.69 8.28
CA PHE A 517 2.79 18.77 7.26
C PHE A 517 3.04 19.50 5.93
N ALA A 518 3.94 18.95 5.11
CA ALA A 518 4.18 19.41 3.75
C ALA A 518 4.13 18.19 2.80
N ILE A 519 3.64 18.42 1.57
CA ILE A 519 3.59 17.40 0.52
C ILE A 519 4.81 17.61 -0.41
N PRO A 520 5.83 16.74 -0.41
CA PRO A 520 6.98 16.90 -1.29
C PRO A 520 6.61 16.68 -2.75
N ILE A 521 7.26 17.41 -3.66
CA ILE A 521 7.04 17.33 -5.12
C ILE A 521 7.54 15.98 -5.69
N SER A 522 8.57 15.38 -5.07
CA SER A 522 9.35 14.27 -5.67
C SER A 522 9.32 12.95 -4.88
N SER A 523 8.65 12.89 -3.74
CA SER A 523 8.52 11.65 -2.96
C SER A 523 7.07 11.46 -2.54
N GLY A 524 6.45 10.35 -2.94
CA GLY A 524 5.08 9.94 -2.53
C GLY A 524 4.90 9.65 -1.03
N GLN A 525 5.68 10.32 -0.18
CA GLN A 525 5.64 10.25 1.27
C GLN A 525 5.69 11.68 1.81
N PHE A 526 4.74 12.00 2.69
CA PHE A 526 4.69 13.30 3.34
C PHE A 526 5.74 13.39 4.44
N VAL A 527 6.27 14.58 4.66
CA VAL A 527 7.19 14.85 5.78
C VAL A 527 6.39 15.51 6.90
N LEU A 528 6.22 14.80 8.01
CA LEU A 528 5.78 15.38 9.28
C LEU A 528 6.93 16.25 9.82
N LYS A 529 6.65 17.52 10.10
CA LYS A 529 7.54 18.35 10.91
C LYS A 529 6.87 18.49 12.26
N ASP A 530 7.50 17.90 13.29
CA ASP A 530 7.10 18.09 14.68
C ASP A 530 7.08 19.58 15.05
#